data_AF-A0A1Z4JMD5-F1
#
_entry.id   AF-A0A1Z4JMD5-F1
#
_cell.length_a   1.000
_cell.length_b   1.000
_cell.length_c   1.000
_cell.angle_alpha   90.00
_cell.angle_beta   90.00
_cell.angle_gamma   90.00
#
_symmetry.space_group_name_H-M   'P 1'
#
loop_
_entity.id
_entity.type
_entity.pdbx_description
1 polymer ?
#
loop_
_entity_poly.entity_id
_entity_poly.type
_entity_poly.pdbx_seq_one_letter_code
_entity_poly.pdbx_strand_id
1 'polypeptide(L)' 'MIMTPKSGILLGGSCVAAIAAVGCVFELTSGNPEYGTLVTGIILAVSAPLTVICFLAAVADARANNQ' A
#
# COMPACT_ATOMS: atom_id res chain seq x y z
N MET A 1 3.78 24.20 -4.67
CA MET A 1 3.44 22.77 -4.51
C MET A 1 3.09 22.17 -5.86
N ILE A 2 4.08 21.93 -6.72
CA ILE A 2 3.86 21.15 -7.94
C ILE A 2 4.23 19.72 -7.58
N MET A 3 3.21 18.93 -7.27
CA MET A 3 3.37 17.48 -7.22
C MET A 3 3.72 17.05 -8.63
N THR A 4 4.89 16.44 -8.82
CA THR A 4 5.17 15.75 -10.09
C THR A 4 4.04 14.74 -10.30
N PRO A 5 3.39 14.70 -11.49
CA PRO A 5 2.30 13.77 -11.75
C PRO A 5 2.64 12.33 -11.35
N LYS A 6 3.91 11.97 -11.50
CA LYS A 6 4.51 10.70 -11.08
C LYS A 6 4.39 10.43 -9.58
N SER A 7 4.72 11.40 -8.73
CA SER A 7 4.60 11.26 -7.26
C SER A 7 3.14 11.16 -6.81
N GLY A 8 2.23 11.89 -7.45
CA GLY A 8 0.80 11.81 -7.13
C GLY A 8 0.20 10.43 -7.39
N ILE A 9 0.60 9.79 -8.50
CA ILE A 9 0.16 8.43 -8.84
C ILE A 9 0.78 7.40 -7.89
N LEU A 10 2.07 7.51 -7.58
CA LEU A 10 2.74 6.62 -6.62
C LEU A 10 2.14 6.72 -5.21
N LEU A 11 1.85 7.94 -4.76
CA LEU A 11 1.23 8.18 -3.45
C LEU A 11 -0.22 7.69 -3.42
N GLY A 12 -1.00 7.93 -4.48
CA GLY A 12 -2.37 7.42 -4.61
C GLY A 12 -2.41 5.88 -4.60
N GLY A 13 -1.50 5.23 -5.35
CA GLY A 13 -1.35 3.78 -5.35
C GLY A 13 -0.95 3.22 -3.98
N SER A 14 -0.06 3.92 -3.27
CA SER A 14 0.32 3.56 -1.90
C SER A 14 -0.88 3.63 -0.94
N CYS A 15 -1.74 4.65 -1.06
CA CYS A 15 -2.94 4.77 -0.22
C CYS A 15 -3.91 3.61 -0.45
N VAL A 16 -4.16 3.23 -1.71
CA VAL A 16 -5.06 2.10 -2.04
C VAL A 16 -4.48 0.78 -1.53
N ALA A 17 -3.17 0.55 -1.71
CA ALA A 17 -2.50 -0.65 -1.20
C ALA A 17 -2.53 -0.72 0.34
N ALA A 18 -2.39 0.42 1.03
CA ALA A 18 -2.51 0.49 2.49
C ALA A 18 -3.92 0.12 2.97
N ILE A 19 -4.96 0.62 2.31
CA ILE A 19 -6.37 0.29 2.64
C ILE A 19 -6.62 -1.21 2.46
N ALA A 20 -6.13 -1.80 1.37
CA ALA A 20 -6.25 -3.24 1.11
C ALA A 20 -5.53 -4.09 2.17
N ALA A 21 -4.33 -3.67 2.60
CA ALA A 21 -3.59 -4.35 3.65
C ALA A 21 -4.33 -4.33 4.99
N VAL A 22 -4.89 -3.18 5.40
CA VAL A 22 -5.67 -3.07 6.64
C VAL A 22 -6.91 -3.97 6.61
N GLY A 23 -7.63 -4.02 5.48
CA GLY A 23 -8.77 -4.92 5.30
C GLY A 23 -8.41 -6.40 5.45
N CYS A 24 -7.28 -6.83 4.88
CA CYS A 24 -6.79 -8.20 5.01
C CYS A 24 -6.41 -8.56 6.45
N VAL A 25 -5.79 -7.63 7.20
CA VAL A 25 -5.48 -7.85 8.63
C VAL A 25 -6.76 -8.01 9.45
N PHE A 26 -7.79 -7.21 9.17
CA PHE A 26 -9.08 -7.28 9.87
C PHE A 26 -9.83 -8.59 9.57
N GLU A 27 -9.86 -9.01 8.30
CA GLU A 27 -10.40 -10.29 7.83
C GLU A 27 -9.69 -11.50 8.46
N LEU A 28 -8.36 -11.47 8.53
CA LEU A 28 -7.58 -12.56 9.14
C LEU A 28 -7.75 -12.61 10.67
N THR A 29 -7.90 -11.44 11.30
CA THR A 29 -8.07 -11.33 12.76
C THR A 29 -9.50 -11.67 13.21
N SER A 30 -10.51 -11.53 12.34
CA SER A 30 -11.91 -11.85 12.66
C SER A 30 -12.17 -13.36 12.86
N GLY A 31 -11.22 -14.21 12.44
CA GLY A 31 -11.27 -15.66 12.63
C GLY A 31 -12.10 -16.42 11.59
N ASN A 32 -12.85 -15.72 10.72
CA ASN A 32 -13.63 -16.33 9.64
C ASN A 32 -13.39 -15.59 8.31
N PRO A 33 -12.21 -15.76 7.68
CA PRO A 33 -11.89 -15.08 6.43
C PRO A 33 -12.77 -15.59 5.28
N GLU A 34 -13.50 -14.70 4.60
CA GLU A 34 -14.48 -15.07 3.56
C GLU A 34 -13.79 -15.61 2.29
N TYR A 35 -12.61 -15.08 1.97
CA TYR A 35 -11.76 -15.58 0.88
C TYR A 35 -10.80 -16.70 1.30
N GLY A 36 -10.84 -17.10 2.58
CA GLY A 36 -9.93 -18.08 3.17
C GLY A 36 -8.58 -17.51 3.59
N THR A 37 -8.02 -18.06 4.67
CA THR A 37 -6.80 -17.57 5.34
C THR A 37 -5.58 -17.52 4.41
N LEU A 38 -5.51 -18.45 3.46
CA LEU A 38 -4.39 -18.58 2.53
C LEU A 38 -4.39 -17.46 1.47
N VAL A 39 -5.55 -17.14 0.89
CA VAL A 39 -5.67 -16.09 -0.13
C VAL A 39 -5.48 -14.72 0.50
N THR A 40 -6.19 -14.42 1.60
CA THR A 40 -6.08 -13.14 2.32
C THR A 40 -4.67 -12.94 2.89
N GLY A 41 -4.02 -14.01 3.33
CA GLY A 41 -2.62 -13.99 3.79
C GLY A 41 -1.62 -13.65 2.70
N ILE A 42 -1.78 -14.21 1.48
CA ILE A 42 -0.90 -13.90 0.34
C ILE A 42 -1.09 -12.44 -0.09
N ILE A 43 -2.34 -11.96 -0.17
CA ILE A 43 -2.63 -10.56 -0.52
C ILE A 43 -1.99 -9.64 0.50
N LEU A 44 -2.14 -9.92 1.80
CA LEU A 44 -1.49 -9.13 2.85
C LEU A 44 0.04 -9.14 2.73
N ALA A 45 0.62 -10.32 2.53
CA ALA A 45 2.08 -10.49 2.43
C ALA A 45 2.68 -9.74 1.22
N VAL A 46 1.90 -9.54 0.16
CA VAL A 46 2.33 -8.76 -1.02
C VAL A 46 1.99 -7.27 -0.84
N SER A 47 0.78 -6.93 -0.40
CA SER A 47 0.31 -5.55 -0.28
C SER A 47 1.04 -4.76 0.80
N ALA A 48 1.40 -5.37 1.93
CA ALA A 48 2.14 -4.70 3.00
C ALA A 48 3.53 -4.20 2.55
N PRO A 49 4.43 -5.04 1.99
CA PRO A 49 5.73 -4.55 1.51
C PRO A 49 5.59 -3.65 0.28
N LEU A 50 4.63 -3.92 -0.62
CA LEU A 50 4.40 -3.08 -1.80
C LEU A 50 3.99 -1.66 -1.42
N THR A 51 3.15 -1.50 -0.38
CA THR A 51 2.78 -0.20 0.19
C THR A 51 4.02 0.54 0.69
N VAL A 52 4.87 -0.14 1.47
CA VAL A 52 6.09 0.48 2.03
C VAL A 52 7.05 0.91 0.92
N ILE A 53 7.28 0.07 -0.09
CA ILE A 53 8.18 0.37 -1.21
C ILE A 53 7.64 1.54 -2.03
N CYS A 54 6.35 1.52 -2.41
CA CYS A 54 5.73 2.62 -3.16
C CYS A 54 5.74 3.93 -2.36
N PHE A 55 5.48 3.87 -1.05
CA PHE A 55 5.53 5.05 -0.19
C PHE A 55 6.95 5.64 -0.11
N LEU A 56 7.96 4.80 0.13
CA LEU A 56 9.36 5.25 0.20
C LEU A 56 9.84 5.80 -1.14
N ALA A 57 9.49 5.16 -2.26
CA ALA A 57 9.79 5.67 -3.60
C ALA A 57 9.10 7.02 -3.86
N ALA A 58 7.82 7.16 -3.50
CA ALA A 58 7.09 8.42 -3.62
C ALA A 58 7.72 9.54 -2.78
N VAL A 59 8.14 9.24 -1.55
CA VAL A 59 8.82 10.21 -0.67
C VAL A 59 10.20 10.60 -1.21
N ALA A 60 10.94 9.64 -1.77
CA ALA A 60 12.24 9.90 -2.39
C ALA A 60 12.11 10.78 -3.63
N ASP A 61 11.19 10.46 -4.55
CA ASP A 61 10.86 11.28 -5.72
C ASP A 61 10.38 12.68 -5.31
N ALA A 62 9.51 12.78 -4.30
CA ALA A 62 9.03 14.06 -3.79
C ALA A 62 10.16 14.90 -3.20
N ARG A 63 11.08 14.32 -2.42
CA ARG A 63 12.24 15.06 -1.89
C ARG A 63 13.18 15.53 -2.98
N ALA A 64 13.49 14.68 -3.97
CA ALA A 64 14.36 15.03 -5.08
C ALA A 64 13.81 16.18 -5.95
N ASN A 65 12.49 16.35 -6.01
CA ASN A 65 11.83 17.42 -6.75
C ASN A 65 11.51 18.68 -5.89
N ASN A 66 11.74 18.63 -4.57
CA ASN A 66 11.55 19.78 -3.67
C ASN A 66 12.90 20.44 -3.26
N GLN A 67 14.03 20.03 -3.85
CA GLN A 67 15.30 20.77 -3.84
C GLN A 67 15.50 21.49 -5.17
#